data_AF-A0A178LN18-F1
#
_entry.id   AF-A0A178LN18-F1
#
_cell.length_a   1.000
_cell.length_b   1.000
_cell.length_c   1.000
_cell.angle_alpha   90.00
_cell.angle_beta   90.00
_cell.angle_gamma   90.00
#
_symmetry.space_group_name_H-M   'P 1'
#
loop_
_entity.id
_entity.type
_entity.pdbx_description
1 polymer ?
#
loop_
_entity_poly.entity_id
_entity_poly.type
_entity_poly.pdbx_seq_one_letter_code
_entity_poly.pdbx_strand_id
1 'polypeptide(L)' 'MNVQAIYLLDRQELYLSDSSVTVPPHIAETVDPDALDLRYLAHWAKETGLIGATAEVSIAM' A
#
# COMPACT_ATOMS: atom_id res chain seq x y z
N MET A 1 -7.09 14.45 8.58
CA MET A 1 -7.68 13.59 7.53
C MET A 1 -6.90 12.29 7.54
N ASN A 2 -7.56 11.17 7.82
CA ASN A 2 -6.95 9.84 7.63
C ASN A 2 -6.81 9.64 6.13
N VAL A 3 -5.65 9.98 5.57
CA VAL A 3 -5.34 9.66 4.18
C VAL A 3 -5.27 8.15 4.09
N GLN A 4 -6.27 7.54 3.44
CA GLN A 4 -6.23 6.13 3.08
C GLN A 4 -5.45 6.00 1.77
N ALA A 5 -4.55 5.02 1.69
CA ALA A 5 -3.89 4.64 0.45
C ALA A 5 -4.51 3.38 -0.13
N ILE A 6 -4.44 3.23 -1.44
CA ILE A 6 -5.03 2.09 -2.15
C ILE A 6 -3.93 1.39 -2.93
N TYR A 7 -3.66 0.14 -2.59
CA TYR A 7 -2.77 -0.72 -3.36
C TYR A 7 -3.50 -1.31 -4.56
N LEU A 8 -2.99 -1.05 -5.76
CA LEU A 8 -3.48 -1.57 -7.04
C LEU A 8 -2.69 -2.83 -7.38
N LEU A 9 -3.30 -4.00 -7.21
CA LEU A 9 -2.63 -5.29 -7.35
C LEU A 9 -2.07 -5.51 -8.77
N ASP A 10 -2.89 -5.23 -9.78
CA ASP A 10 -2.55 -5.43 -11.20
C ASP A 10 -1.36 -4.58 -11.66
N ARG A 11 -1.11 -3.46 -10.98
CA ARG A 11 -0.04 -2.50 -11.31
C ARG A 11 1.12 -2.52 -10.34
N GLN A 12 0.96 -3.20 -9.20
CA GLN A 12 1.89 -3.13 -8.07
C GLN A 12 2.19 -1.68 -7.67
N GLU A 13 1.15 -0.84 -7.65
CA GLU A 13 1.25 0.58 -7.33
C GLU A 13 0.47 0.92 -6.07
N LEU A 14 1.03 1.76 -5.21
CA LEU A 14 0.33 2.36 -4.10
C LEU A 14 -0.19 3.73 -4.54
N TYR A 15 -1.51 3.84 -4.70
CA TYR A 15 -2.19 5.09 -4.97
C TYR A 15 -2.35 5.90 -3.68
N LEU A 16 -1.80 7.10 -3.72
CA LEU A 16 -1.90 8.18 -2.73
C LEU A 16 -2.83 9.24 -3.34
N SER A 17 -3.50 10.05 -2.51
CA SER A 17 -4.58 10.96 -2.97
C SER A 17 -4.30 11.70 -4.30
N ASP A 18 -3.08 12.20 -4.48
CA ASP A 18 -2.67 12.99 -5.66
C ASP A 18 -1.59 12.32 -6.53
N SER A 19 -1.13 11.11 -6.20
CA SER A 19 -0.02 10.45 -6.91
C SER A 19 0.00 8.94 -6.71
N SER A 20 0.70 8.18 -7.54
CA SER A 20 0.99 6.77 -7.25
C SER A 20 2.50 6.53 -7.13
N VAL A 21 2.85 5.52 -6.34
CA VAL A 21 4.23 5.07 -6.16
C VAL A 21 4.31 3.58 -6.46
N THR A 22 5.23 3.19 -7.32
CA THR A 22 5.50 1.76 -7.57
C THR A 22 6.00 1.10 -6.29
N VAL A 23 5.33 0.01 -5.91
CA VAL A 23 5.71 -0.78 -4.74
C VAL A 23 6.92 -1.64 -5.10
N PRO A 24 7.97 -1.67 -4.27
CA PRO A 24 9.12 -2.53 -4.53
C PRO A 24 8.70 -4.00 -4.66
N PRO A 25 9.29 -4.78 -5.60
CA PRO A 25 8.87 -6.16 -5.85
C PRO A 25 8.86 -7.04 -4.60
N HIS A 26 9.90 -6.94 -3.76
CA HIS A 26 10.00 -7.71 -2.51
C HIS A 26 8.93 -7.35 -1.46
N ILE A 27 8.26 -6.19 -1.59
CA ILE A 27 7.10 -5.82 -0.77
C ILE A 27 5.82 -6.29 -1.45
N ALA A 28 5.69 -6.09 -2.76
CA ALA A 28 4.53 -6.55 -3.54
C ALA A 28 4.33 -8.07 -3.43
N GLU A 29 5.42 -8.85 -3.41
CA GLU A 29 5.43 -10.31 -3.21
C GLU A 29 4.90 -10.76 -1.84
N THR A 30 4.89 -9.87 -0.84
CA THR A 30 4.33 -10.17 0.48
C THR A 30 2.82 -9.97 0.57
N VAL A 31 2.22 -9.36 -0.46
CA VAL A 31 0.78 -9.11 -0.50
C VAL A 31 0.08 -10.38 -0.97
N ASP A 32 -0.68 -10.98 -0.07
CA ASP A 32 -1.62 -12.05 -0.39
C ASP A 32 -3.02 -11.44 -0.55
N PRO A 33 -3.56 -11.34 -1.78
CA PRO A 33 -4.87 -10.76 -2.02
C PRO A 33 -6.01 -11.64 -1.50
N ASP A 34 -5.82 -12.96 -1.42
CA ASP A 34 -6.83 -13.90 -0.92
C ASP A 34 -6.91 -13.83 0.61
N ALA A 35 -5.77 -13.64 1.28
CA ALA A 35 -5.69 -13.44 2.73
C ALA A 35 -5.87 -11.96 3.16
N LEU A 36 -5.97 -11.03 2.20
CA LEU A 36 -5.96 -9.58 2.42
C LEU A 36 -4.79 -9.12 3.32
N ASP A 37 -3.63 -9.77 3.21
CA ASP A 37 -2.48 -9.43 4.04
C ASP A 37 -1.70 -8.26 3.43
N LEU A 38 -1.96 -7.07 3.95
CA LEU A 38 -1.31 -5.82 3.55
C LEU A 38 -0.35 -5.30 4.60
N ARG A 39 -0.04 -6.07 5.65
CA ARG A 39 0.67 -5.56 6.83
C ARG A 39 2.08 -5.07 6.50
N TYR A 40 2.82 -5.84 5.71
CA TYR A 40 4.17 -5.47 5.29
C TYR A 40 4.16 -4.24 4.37
N LEU A 41 3.21 -4.17 3.44
CA LEU A 41 3.03 -3.04 2.56
C LEU A 41 2.65 -1.77 3.33
N ALA A 42 1.71 -1.87 4.26
CA ALA A 42 1.30 -0.75 5.11
C ALA A 42 2.44 -0.29 6.03
N HIS A 43 3.24 -1.23 6.56
CA HIS A 43 4.42 -0.90 7.36
C HIS A 43 5.47 -0.17 6.51
N TRP A 44 5.81 -0.69 5.33
CA TRP A 44 6.73 -0.06 4.39
C TRP A 44 6.28 1.36 4.02
N ALA A 45 5.00 1.56 3.68
CA ALA A 45 4.45 2.87 3.31
C ALA A 45 4.53 3.89 4.46
N LYS A 46 4.43 3.43 5.71
CA LYS A 46 4.56 4.28 6.91
C LYS A 46 6.00 4.63 7.22
N GLU A 47 6.90 3.65 7.20
CA GLU A 47 8.34 3.84 7.46
C GLU A 47 8.99 4.76 6.41
N THR A 48 8.51 4.70 5.17
CA THR A 48 8.96 5.59 4.08
C THR A 48 8.31 6.98 4.11
N GLY A 49 7.30 7.20 4.96
CA GLY A 49 6.57 8.46 5.06
C GLY A 49 5.62 8.74 3.90
N LEU A 50 5.27 7.74 3.09
CA LEU A 50 4.27 7.87 2.01
C LEU A 50 2.87 8.09 2.56
N ILE A 51 2.58 7.49 3.72
CA ILE A 51 1.31 7.65 4.44
C ILE A 51 1.58 7.94 5.91
N GLY A 52 0.59 8.53 6.59
CA GLY A 52 0.67 8.79 8.03
C GLY A 52 0.71 7.51 8.88
N ALA A 53 1.27 7.57 10.09
CA ALA A 53 1.38 6.41 10.98
C ALA A 53 0.02 5.73 11.28
N THR A 54 -1.06 6.52 11.34
CA THR A 54 -2.43 6.05 11.58
C THR A 54 -3.21 5.78 10.29
N ALA A 55 -2.59 5.95 9.12
CA ALA A 55 -3.24 5.67 7.85
C ALA A 55 -3.48 4.17 7.67
N GLU A 56 -4.54 3.86 6.94
CA GLU A 56 -4.89 2.52 6.51
C GLU A 56 -4.57 2.34 5.03
N VAL A 57 -4.29 1.10 4.65
CA VAL A 57 -4.12 0.72 3.25
C VAL A 57 -5.20 -0.29 2.89
N SER A 58 -5.90 -0.01 1.79
CA SER A 58 -6.86 -0.91 1.17
C SER A 58 -6.25 -1.52 -0.09
N ILE A 59 -6.79 -2.64 -0.55
CA ILE A 59 -6.43 -3.25 -1.84
C ILE A 59 -7.58 -3.07 -2.83
N ALA A 60 -7.24 -2.79 -4.08
CA ALA A 60 -8.15 -2.83 -5.22
C ALA A 60 -7.54 -3.73 -6.30
N MET A 61 -8.42 -4.52 -6.93
CA MET A 61 -8.11 -5.36 -8.08
C MET A 61 -8.41 -4.58 -9.35
#